data_AF-A0A943CZM5-F1
#
_entry.id   AF-A0A943CZM5-F1
#
_cell.length_a   1.000
_cell.length_b   1.000
_cell.length_c   1.000
_cell.angle_alpha   90.00
_cell.angle_beta   90.00
_cell.angle_gamma   90.00
#
_symmetry.space_group_name_H-M   'P 1'
#
loop_
_entity.id
_entity.type
_entity.pdbx_description
1 polymer ?
#
loop_
_entity_poly.entity_id
_entity_poly.type
_entity_poly.pdbx_seq_one_letter_code
_entity_poly.pdbx_strand_id
1 'polypeptide(L)'
;IAATELNGNTRDGAISFENIRDYTLQGEVHDEKAYYSMDGVSGHAGLFANAADLAKLAQVMLNDGGYGDNKFFSKNTVEEFTKRKASSPTWGLGWWREGDNGRVWYFGTQSSSNTFGHQGWTGTLTIIDPESNLVVVLLTNKINSPVIDNTINANTFVGNKFTTATLGTIPTLVYDSIEHGNDSAVDANLATMVTEKLKLYNPSNYQGEAVLKSACSIVETMVTRAEERKVKSTVDYAKESVKELETLVKDKDIIDEFNRRINNISVGEEASVDLSKITFTKLSGDPSAEWQADIAFPDCLGYVDDTLIVNNLYTFNGYENQGKLYIKANPGVTSARIFINGVEMDTTEICSNSGSTFEVDYSMVAKNGRNTIQVTNIDPKNTEVESGISVKIPYPEVIDGSAESVGMNKNTLDLIDTLINNDVKNGFTSAQLAVIKDGVMVKNSAYGTV
;
A
#
# COMPACT_ATOMS: atom_id res chain seq x y z
N ILE A 1 -7.67 0.49 19.77
CA ILE A 1 -8.51 -0.41 18.95
C ILE A 1 -9.83 0.30 18.77
N ALA A 2 -10.15 0.71 17.54
CA ALA A 2 -11.37 1.42 17.23
C ALA A 2 -12.62 0.56 17.52
N ALA A 3 -13.70 1.19 17.96
CA ALA A 3 -15.00 0.54 18.12
C ALA A 3 -15.59 0.18 16.75
N THR A 4 -16.36 -0.91 16.66
CA THR A 4 -16.85 -1.47 15.38
C THR A 4 -18.35 -1.37 15.15
N GLU A 5 -19.19 -1.49 16.18
CA GLU A 5 -20.66 -1.39 16.07
C GLU A 5 -21.23 -0.86 17.39
N LEU A 6 -22.20 0.06 17.33
CA LEU A 6 -22.70 0.79 18.50
C LEU A 6 -23.51 -0.08 19.46
N ASN A 7 -24.33 -0.98 18.92
CA ASN A 7 -25.27 -1.83 19.66
C ASN A 7 -24.97 -3.31 19.45
N GLY A 8 -23.69 -3.67 19.52
CA GLY A 8 -23.29 -5.07 19.51
C GLY A 8 -23.46 -5.74 18.15
N ASN A 9 -24.13 -6.89 18.11
CA ASN A 9 -24.53 -7.52 16.85
C ASN A 9 -26.04 -7.35 16.57
N THR A 10 -26.72 -6.49 17.33
CA THR A 10 -28.17 -6.33 17.25
C THR A 10 -28.62 -5.64 15.97
N ARG A 11 -27.73 -4.94 15.24
CA ARG A 11 -28.09 -4.09 14.10
C ARG A 11 -29.18 -3.08 14.46
N ASP A 12 -28.90 -2.32 15.52
CA ASP A 12 -29.85 -1.39 16.15
C ASP A 12 -31.17 -2.07 16.51
N GLY A 13 -31.09 -3.28 17.09
CA GLY A 13 -32.25 -4.03 17.58
C GLY A 13 -33.02 -4.84 16.53
N ALA A 14 -32.58 -4.91 15.27
CA ALA A 14 -33.22 -5.77 14.26
C ALA A 14 -32.94 -7.26 14.47
N ILE A 15 -31.84 -7.61 15.14
CA ILE A 15 -31.45 -8.99 15.45
C ILE A 15 -31.47 -9.17 16.97
N SER A 16 -32.06 -10.27 17.43
CA SER A 16 -32.11 -10.62 18.85
C SER A 16 -32.04 -12.13 19.04
N PHE A 17 -31.18 -12.57 19.94
CA PHE A 17 -31.11 -13.94 20.46
C PHE A 17 -30.50 -13.93 21.87
N GLU A 18 -30.59 -15.05 22.58
CA GLU A 18 -30.05 -15.18 23.93
C GLU A 18 -28.55 -14.92 23.96
N ASN A 19 -28.08 -14.04 24.86
CA ASN A 19 -26.67 -13.61 24.98
C ASN A 19 -26.11 -12.84 23.78
N ILE A 20 -26.96 -12.28 22.91
CA ILE A 20 -26.49 -11.34 21.90
C ILE A 20 -25.82 -10.14 22.58
N ARG A 21 -24.65 -9.74 22.08
CA ARG A 21 -24.02 -8.49 22.50
C ARG A 21 -24.89 -7.32 22.05
N ASP A 22 -25.20 -6.41 22.96
CA ASP A 22 -26.05 -5.22 22.77
C ASP A 22 -25.38 -3.90 23.18
N TYR A 23 -24.08 -3.95 23.45
CA TYR A 23 -23.23 -2.81 23.80
C TYR A 23 -22.23 -2.48 22.68
N THR A 24 -21.58 -1.32 22.75
CA THR A 24 -20.60 -0.91 21.74
C THR A 24 -19.41 -1.86 21.70
N LEU A 25 -19.22 -2.53 20.56
CA LEU A 25 -18.13 -3.49 20.39
C LEU A 25 -16.80 -2.77 20.21
N GLN A 26 -15.84 -3.05 21.08
CA GLN A 26 -14.49 -2.50 20.99
C GLN A 26 -13.49 -3.49 21.60
N GLY A 27 -12.42 -3.81 20.87
CA GLY A 27 -11.44 -4.81 21.33
C GLY A 27 -11.94 -6.26 21.29
N GLU A 28 -13.12 -6.50 20.71
CA GLU A 28 -13.73 -7.81 20.54
C GLU A 28 -14.01 -8.07 19.06
N VAL A 29 -13.91 -9.33 18.62
CA VAL A 29 -14.19 -9.66 17.22
C VAL A 29 -15.65 -9.34 16.88
N HIS A 30 -15.85 -8.61 15.77
CA HIS A 30 -17.20 -8.26 15.32
C HIS A 30 -17.96 -9.48 14.81
N ASP A 31 -17.28 -10.36 14.05
CA ASP A 31 -17.87 -11.56 13.44
C ASP A 31 -18.51 -12.48 14.48
N GLU A 32 -19.81 -12.72 14.30
CA GLU A 32 -20.64 -13.47 15.24
C GLU A 32 -20.17 -14.93 15.35
N LYS A 33 -19.76 -15.55 14.24
CA LYS A 33 -19.31 -16.95 14.27
C LYS A 33 -18.00 -17.10 15.02
N ALA A 34 -17.05 -16.19 14.79
CA ALA A 34 -15.79 -16.18 15.52
C ALA A 34 -16.04 -15.95 17.02
N TYR A 35 -16.90 -14.98 17.37
CA TYR A 35 -17.18 -14.67 18.77
C TYR A 35 -17.92 -15.82 19.49
N TYR A 36 -19.13 -16.17 19.04
CA TYR A 36 -20.00 -17.07 19.79
C TYR A 36 -19.58 -18.54 19.69
N SER A 37 -18.90 -18.94 18.61
CA SER A 37 -18.61 -20.36 18.33
C SER A 37 -17.13 -20.72 18.42
N MET A 38 -16.22 -19.73 18.43
CA MET A 38 -14.78 -19.96 18.30
C MET A 38 -13.95 -19.14 19.30
N ASP A 39 -14.56 -18.73 20.42
CA ASP A 39 -13.89 -18.01 21.52
C ASP A 39 -13.15 -16.74 21.06
N GLY A 40 -13.69 -16.09 20.03
CA GLY A 40 -13.19 -14.83 19.49
C GLY A 40 -12.01 -14.93 18.52
N VAL A 41 -11.41 -16.11 18.33
CA VAL A 41 -10.19 -16.29 17.51
C VAL A 41 -10.42 -17.34 16.42
N SER A 42 -10.48 -16.90 15.16
CA SER A 42 -10.62 -17.78 14.00
C SER A 42 -9.76 -17.35 12.82
N GLY A 43 -9.45 -18.28 11.92
CA GLY A 43 -8.72 -17.99 10.68
C GLY A 43 -9.44 -17.04 9.72
N HIS A 44 -10.75 -16.87 9.86
CA HIS A 44 -11.55 -15.93 9.04
C HIS A 44 -11.81 -14.58 9.71
N ALA A 45 -11.65 -14.47 11.03
CA ALA A 45 -11.89 -13.26 11.82
C ALA A 45 -11.32 -13.38 13.24
N GLY A 46 -10.98 -12.26 13.88
CA GLY A 46 -10.50 -12.23 15.27
C GLY A 46 -9.06 -11.75 15.45
N LEU A 47 -8.39 -11.39 14.35
CA LEU A 47 -7.09 -10.73 14.38
C LEU A 47 -7.24 -9.21 14.36
N PHE A 48 -6.40 -8.53 15.13
CA PHE A 48 -6.32 -7.08 15.21
C PHE A 48 -4.90 -6.64 14.86
N ALA A 49 -4.80 -5.64 14.00
CA ALA A 49 -3.54 -4.99 13.62
C ALA A 49 -3.81 -3.51 13.31
N ASN A 50 -2.76 -2.69 13.35
CA ASN A 50 -2.81 -1.36 12.75
C ASN A 50 -2.52 -1.45 11.24
N ALA A 51 -2.76 -0.36 10.50
CA ALA A 51 -2.58 -0.34 9.06
C ALA A 51 -1.12 -0.55 8.64
N ALA A 52 -0.16 -0.02 9.38
CA ALA A 52 1.27 -0.10 9.07
C ALA A 52 1.81 -1.53 9.18
N ASP A 53 1.48 -2.25 10.27
CA ASP A 53 1.89 -3.63 10.47
C ASP A 53 1.23 -4.57 9.46
N LEU A 54 -0.05 -4.33 9.14
CA LEU A 54 -0.72 -5.09 8.08
C LEU A 54 -0.13 -4.78 6.70
N ALA A 55 0.31 -3.55 6.44
CA ALA A 55 0.99 -3.18 5.20
C ALA A 55 2.36 -3.86 5.08
N LYS A 56 3.12 -3.97 6.18
CA LYS A 56 4.38 -4.74 6.22
C LYS A 56 4.13 -6.24 6.00
N LEU A 57 3.07 -6.80 6.60
CA LEU A 57 2.69 -8.19 6.35
C LEU A 57 2.28 -8.40 4.88
N ALA A 58 1.56 -7.46 4.29
CA ALA A 58 1.24 -7.47 2.87
C ALA A 58 2.49 -7.34 1.98
N GLN A 59 3.50 -6.57 2.40
CA GLN A 59 4.79 -6.46 1.71
C GLN A 59 5.54 -7.80 1.67
N VAL A 60 5.39 -8.69 2.67
CA VAL A 60 5.95 -10.06 2.62
C VAL A 60 5.50 -10.78 1.35
N MET A 61 4.25 -10.57 0.92
CA MET A 61 3.70 -11.19 -0.29
C MET A 61 4.30 -10.60 -1.57
N LEU A 62 4.66 -9.31 -1.60
CA LEU A 62 5.40 -8.70 -2.71
C LEU A 62 6.88 -9.11 -2.73
N ASN A 63 7.45 -9.38 -1.56
CA ASN A 63 8.83 -9.79 -1.38
C ASN A 63 9.05 -11.30 -1.62
N ASP A 64 8.16 -11.97 -2.35
CA ASP A 64 8.22 -13.42 -2.61
C ASP A 64 8.26 -14.30 -1.33
N GLY A 65 7.69 -13.81 -0.22
CA GLY A 65 7.47 -14.58 1.01
C GLY A 65 8.45 -14.30 2.16
N GLY A 66 9.33 -13.31 2.03
CA GLY A 66 10.27 -12.94 3.11
C GLY A 66 10.28 -11.44 3.44
N TYR A 67 10.97 -11.10 4.53
CA TYR A 67 11.13 -9.72 5.00
C TYR A 67 12.43 -9.61 5.81
N GLY A 68 13.35 -8.77 5.34
CA GLY A 68 14.70 -8.65 5.90
C GLY A 68 15.41 -10.02 5.97
N ASP A 69 15.67 -10.44 7.19
CA ASP A 69 16.42 -11.64 7.54
C ASP A 69 15.53 -12.90 7.77
N ASN A 70 14.22 -12.80 7.49
CA ASN A 70 13.26 -13.86 7.79
C ASN A 70 12.53 -14.32 6.52
N LYS A 71 12.35 -15.64 6.38
CA LYS A 71 11.54 -16.25 5.33
C LYS A 71 10.28 -16.88 5.93
N PHE A 72 9.13 -16.37 5.56
CA PHE A 72 7.84 -16.90 6.04
C PHE A 72 7.26 -17.94 5.08
N PHE A 73 7.39 -17.68 3.78
CA PHE A 73 6.84 -18.53 2.71
C PHE A 73 7.88 -18.70 1.60
N SER A 74 7.78 -19.80 0.85
CA SER A 74 8.50 -19.92 -0.42
C SER A 74 7.79 -19.11 -1.50
N LYS A 75 8.56 -18.60 -2.48
CA LYS A 75 8.01 -17.95 -3.67
C LYS A 75 6.89 -18.76 -4.33
N ASN A 76 7.11 -20.06 -4.54
CA ASN A 76 6.10 -20.96 -5.13
C ASN A 76 4.80 -21.00 -4.31
N THR A 77 4.88 -20.88 -2.98
CA THR A 77 3.68 -20.84 -2.11
C THR A 77 2.94 -19.51 -2.30
N VAL A 78 3.66 -18.40 -2.34
CA VAL A 78 3.09 -17.07 -2.61
C VAL A 78 2.41 -17.05 -3.98
N GLU A 79 3.08 -17.54 -5.01
CA GLU A 79 2.53 -17.67 -6.37
C GLU A 79 1.30 -18.59 -6.40
N GLU A 80 1.33 -19.73 -5.72
CA GLU A 80 0.20 -20.67 -5.67
C GLU A 80 -1.04 -20.06 -5.00
N PHE A 81 -0.86 -19.28 -3.94
CA PHE A 81 -1.98 -18.67 -3.22
C PHE A 81 -2.54 -17.45 -3.94
N THR A 82 -1.67 -16.71 -4.61
CA THR A 82 -2.06 -15.50 -5.31
C THR A 82 -2.55 -15.78 -6.73
N LYS A 83 -2.14 -16.87 -7.40
CA LYS A 83 -2.56 -17.14 -8.78
C LYS A 83 -4.07 -17.15 -8.96
N ARG A 84 -4.51 -16.74 -10.15
CA ARG A 84 -5.92 -16.83 -10.53
C ARG A 84 -6.40 -18.29 -10.53
N LYS A 85 -7.62 -18.50 -10.05
CA LYS A 85 -8.31 -19.77 -10.20
C LYS A 85 -8.72 -19.95 -11.67
N ALA A 86 -8.51 -21.15 -12.21
CA ALA A 86 -8.89 -21.44 -13.60
C ALA A 86 -10.37 -21.17 -13.92
N SER A 87 -11.26 -21.34 -12.93
CA SER A 87 -12.70 -21.12 -13.08
C SER A 87 -13.14 -19.66 -12.91
N SER A 88 -12.28 -18.79 -12.37
CA SER A 88 -12.64 -17.39 -12.16
C SER A 88 -11.38 -16.53 -11.93
N PRO A 89 -11.15 -15.49 -12.76
CA PRO A 89 -9.95 -14.67 -12.65
C PRO A 89 -9.93 -13.81 -11.37
N THR A 90 -11.08 -13.60 -10.73
CA THR A 90 -11.24 -12.72 -9.56
C THR A 90 -11.02 -13.41 -8.20
N TRP A 91 -10.50 -14.65 -8.22
CA TRP A 91 -10.24 -15.46 -7.02
C TRP A 91 -8.85 -16.09 -7.05
N GLY A 92 -8.17 -16.04 -5.90
CA GLY A 92 -7.03 -16.87 -5.53
C GLY A 92 -7.35 -17.75 -4.31
N LEU A 93 -6.37 -18.44 -3.75
CA LEU A 93 -6.56 -19.21 -2.52
C LEU A 93 -6.56 -18.27 -1.30
N GLY A 94 -7.75 -17.98 -0.77
CA GLY A 94 -7.93 -17.04 0.34
C GLY A 94 -7.91 -15.56 -0.07
N TRP A 95 -7.71 -15.26 -1.36
CA TRP A 95 -7.61 -13.90 -1.87
C TRP A 95 -8.71 -13.58 -2.89
N TRP A 96 -9.18 -12.33 -2.85
CA TRP A 96 -9.82 -11.74 -4.02
C TRP A 96 -8.74 -11.24 -4.96
N ARG A 97 -9.04 -11.28 -6.26
CA ARG A 97 -8.20 -10.69 -7.31
C ARG A 97 -9.01 -9.68 -8.12
N GLU A 98 -8.33 -8.68 -8.65
CA GLU A 98 -8.89 -7.73 -9.61
C GLU A 98 -9.46 -8.49 -10.81
N GLY A 99 -8.63 -9.26 -11.49
CA GLY A 99 -9.06 -10.28 -12.44
C GLY A 99 -9.79 -9.70 -13.65
N ASP A 100 -9.09 -8.89 -14.44
CA ASP A 100 -9.52 -8.36 -15.74
C ASP A 100 -10.72 -7.41 -15.65
N ASN A 101 -10.60 -6.38 -14.79
CA ASN A 101 -11.67 -5.44 -14.43
C ASN A 101 -12.86 -6.08 -13.69
N GLY A 102 -12.65 -7.25 -13.09
CA GLY A 102 -13.70 -8.02 -12.43
C GLY A 102 -14.06 -7.53 -11.03
N ARG A 103 -13.22 -6.71 -10.39
CA ARG A 103 -13.44 -6.15 -9.03
C ARG A 103 -12.99 -4.70 -8.85
N VAL A 104 -13.07 -3.90 -9.92
CA VAL A 104 -12.63 -2.49 -9.93
C VAL A 104 -13.28 -1.60 -8.87
N TRP A 105 -14.48 -1.93 -8.39
CA TRP A 105 -15.14 -1.16 -7.33
C TRP A 105 -14.47 -1.32 -5.95
N TYR A 106 -13.55 -2.27 -5.80
CA TYR A 106 -12.69 -2.41 -4.61
C TYR A 106 -11.26 -1.97 -4.90
N PHE A 107 -10.67 -2.41 -6.02
CA PHE A 107 -9.25 -2.20 -6.30
C PHE A 107 -8.95 -0.93 -7.10
N GLY A 108 -9.96 -0.33 -7.73
CA GLY A 108 -9.79 0.75 -8.70
C GLY A 108 -9.71 0.21 -10.13
N THR A 109 -9.98 1.06 -11.13
CA THR A 109 -9.88 0.70 -12.55
C THR A 109 -8.46 0.76 -13.09
N GLN A 110 -7.53 1.30 -12.30
CA GLN A 110 -6.12 1.47 -12.65
C GLN A 110 -5.23 0.37 -12.05
N SER A 111 -5.79 -0.46 -11.15
CA SER A 111 -5.07 -1.59 -10.59
C SER A 111 -4.81 -2.65 -11.66
N SER A 112 -3.65 -3.31 -11.59
CA SER A 112 -3.34 -4.39 -12.52
C SER A 112 -4.29 -5.57 -12.37
N SER A 113 -4.47 -6.35 -13.45
CA SER A 113 -5.25 -7.60 -13.42
C SER A 113 -4.72 -8.60 -12.38
N ASN A 114 -3.45 -8.46 -11.99
CA ASN A 114 -2.78 -9.32 -11.03
C ASN A 114 -2.91 -8.87 -9.57
N THR A 115 -3.50 -7.71 -9.34
CA THR A 115 -3.79 -7.17 -8.01
C THR A 115 -4.64 -8.14 -7.21
N PHE A 116 -4.28 -8.34 -5.95
CA PHE A 116 -5.00 -9.18 -5.01
C PHE A 116 -5.14 -8.51 -3.65
N GLY A 117 -6.08 -9.00 -2.86
CA GLY A 117 -6.44 -8.36 -1.61
C GLY A 117 -7.71 -8.92 -1.00
N HIS A 118 -8.24 -8.23 0.01
CA HIS A 118 -9.48 -8.63 0.65
C HIS A 118 -10.12 -7.42 1.36
N GLN A 119 -11.46 -7.44 1.49
CA GLN A 119 -12.18 -6.49 2.35
C GLN A 119 -12.58 -7.13 3.68
N GLY A 120 -12.89 -6.31 4.68
CA GLY A 120 -13.59 -6.72 5.90
C GLY A 120 -14.95 -6.08 6.03
N TRP A 121 -15.85 -6.76 6.73
CA TRP A 121 -17.20 -6.28 7.03
C TRP A 121 -17.22 -4.86 7.64
N THR A 122 -16.31 -4.62 8.59
CA THR A 122 -16.16 -3.34 9.30
C THR A 122 -15.65 -2.20 8.42
N GLY A 123 -15.34 -2.47 7.15
CA GLY A 123 -14.84 -1.50 6.18
C GLY A 123 -13.32 -1.47 6.09
N THR A 124 -12.67 -2.62 6.23
CA THR A 124 -11.24 -2.75 5.96
C THR A 124 -11.01 -3.15 4.51
N LEU A 125 -9.87 -2.77 3.95
CA LEU A 125 -9.42 -3.17 2.63
C LEU A 125 -7.90 -3.28 2.64
N THR A 126 -7.40 -4.38 2.09
CA THR A 126 -5.99 -4.56 1.74
C THR A 126 -5.90 -4.77 0.23
N ILE A 127 -4.96 -4.07 -0.40
CA ILE A 127 -4.61 -4.19 -1.82
C ILE A 127 -3.11 -4.48 -1.90
N ILE A 128 -2.76 -5.41 -2.77
CA ILE A 128 -1.40 -5.78 -3.10
C ILE A 128 -1.33 -5.89 -4.63
N ASP A 129 -0.61 -4.98 -5.26
CA ASP A 129 -0.41 -4.94 -6.71
C ASP A 129 1.06 -5.20 -7.06
N PRO A 130 1.39 -6.43 -7.51
CA PRO A 130 2.75 -6.78 -7.89
C PRO A 130 3.29 -6.02 -9.09
N GLU A 131 2.43 -5.56 -10.01
CA GLU A 131 2.90 -4.84 -11.20
C GLU A 131 3.28 -3.41 -10.87
N SER A 132 2.56 -2.79 -9.94
CA SER A 132 2.86 -1.45 -9.44
C SER A 132 3.79 -1.44 -8.21
N ASN A 133 4.22 -2.59 -7.67
CA ASN A 133 4.90 -2.71 -6.37
C ASN A 133 4.19 -1.91 -5.26
N LEU A 134 2.87 -2.04 -5.19
CA LEU A 134 2.01 -1.21 -4.35
C LEU A 134 1.29 -2.05 -3.31
N VAL A 135 1.29 -1.58 -2.06
CA VAL A 135 0.41 -2.05 -1.00
C VAL A 135 -0.43 -0.88 -0.51
N VAL A 136 -1.74 -1.09 -0.41
CA VAL A 136 -2.67 -0.13 0.23
C VAL A 136 -3.43 -0.86 1.32
N VAL A 137 -3.40 -0.33 2.54
CA VAL A 137 -4.20 -0.82 3.66
C VAL A 137 -5.05 0.33 4.18
N LEU A 138 -6.36 0.20 4.00
CA LEU A 138 -7.37 1.11 4.54
C LEU A 138 -8.17 0.37 5.61
N LEU A 139 -8.03 0.77 6.87
CA LEU A 139 -8.82 0.25 7.97
C LEU A 139 -9.83 1.30 8.39
N THR A 140 -11.11 1.07 8.15
CA THR A 140 -12.17 1.92 8.71
C THR A 140 -12.96 1.15 9.76
N ASN A 141 -13.82 1.88 10.47
CA ASN A 141 -14.89 1.31 11.29
C ASN A 141 -16.25 1.83 10.81
N LYS A 142 -16.52 1.77 9.50
CA LYS A 142 -17.75 2.31 8.88
C LYS A 142 -19.06 1.77 9.49
N ILE A 143 -19.00 0.64 10.18
CA ILE A 143 -20.13 -0.01 10.85
C ILE A 143 -20.39 0.59 12.25
N ASN A 144 -19.47 1.38 12.79
CA ASN A 144 -19.60 2.06 14.08
C ASN A 144 -20.49 3.32 13.96
N SER A 145 -21.67 3.16 13.38
CA SER A 145 -22.64 4.22 13.18
C SER A 145 -24.05 3.63 13.31
N PRO A 146 -25.11 4.45 13.33
CA PRO A 146 -26.46 3.91 13.31
C PRO A 146 -26.76 3.18 12.00
N VAL A 147 -27.60 2.15 12.07
CA VAL A 147 -28.30 1.58 10.93
C VAL A 147 -29.26 2.64 10.38
N ILE A 148 -29.27 2.83 9.05
CA ILE A 148 -30.10 3.88 8.43
C ILE A 148 -31.59 3.57 8.62
N ASP A 149 -31.99 2.34 8.32
CA ASP A 149 -33.34 1.84 8.55
C ASP A 149 -33.28 0.31 8.72
N ASN A 150 -33.43 -0.12 9.96
CA ASN A 150 -33.33 -1.53 10.33
C ASN A 150 -34.57 -2.36 9.94
N THR A 151 -35.67 -1.72 9.54
CA THR A 151 -36.89 -2.36 9.03
C THR A 151 -36.80 -2.68 7.53
N ILE A 152 -35.99 -1.92 6.79
CA ILE A 152 -35.74 -2.14 5.36
C ILE A 152 -34.48 -2.99 5.17
N ASN A 153 -33.36 -2.58 5.80
CA ASN A 153 -32.09 -3.28 5.66
C ASN A 153 -31.16 -3.03 6.87
N ALA A 154 -31.14 -3.98 7.78
CA ALA A 154 -30.27 -4.03 8.96
C ALA A 154 -28.75 -4.12 8.66
N ASN A 155 -28.37 -4.24 7.39
CA ASN A 155 -26.97 -4.29 6.95
C ASN A 155 -26.45 -2.96 6.38
N THR A 156 -27.27 -1.90 6.36
CA THR A 156 -26.86 -0.59 5.85
C THR A 156 -26.77 0.43 6.96
N PHE A 157 -25.54 0.82 7.26
CA PHE A 157 -25.17 1.80 8.26
C PHE A 157 -24.92 3.18 7.63
N VAL A 158 -25.12 4.24 8.41
CA VAL A 158 -24.85 5.62 7.98
C VAL A 158 -23.42 5.76 7.47
N GLY A 159 -22.46 5.15 8.17
CA GLY A 159 -21.05 5.13 7.81
C GLY A 159 -20.77 4.51 6.44
N ASN A 160 -21.62 3.61 5.92
CA ASN A 160 -21.47 3.04 4.58
C ASN A 160 -21.65 4.06 3.45
N LYS A 161 -22.24 5.22 3.73
CA LYS A 161 -22.56 6.23 2.72
C LYS A 161 -21.45 7.25 2.53
N PHE A 162 -20.48 7.33 3.43
CA PHE A 162 -19.29 8.16 3.28
C PHE A 162 -18.37 7.65 2.18
N THR A 163 -17.62 8.56 1.57
CA THR A 163 -16.77 8.24 0.42
C THR A 163 -15.61 7.36 0.82
N THR A 164 -15.03 7.59 2.00
CA THR A 164 -13.97 6.73 2.58
C THR A 164 -14.44 5.27 2.71
N ALA A 165 -15.73 5.04 2.94
CA ALA A 165 -16.31 3.72 3.21
C ALA A 165 -16.68 2.90 1.96
N THR A 166 -16.68 3.53 0.79
CA THR A 166 -16.96 2.85 -0.49
C THR A 166 -15.81 1.94 -0.93
N LEU A 167 -14.65 2.07 -0.27
CA LEU A 167 -13.43 1.28 -0.42
C LEU A 167 -12.73 1.43 -1.77
N GLY A 168 -13.42 1.69 -2.90
CA GLY A 168 -12.79 1.87 -4.21
C GLY A 168 -12.20 3.27 -4.47
N THR A 169 -12.73 4.30 -3.81
CA THR A 169 -12.28 5.69 -4.05
C THR A 169 -10.84 5.92 -3.59
N ILE A 170 -10.50 5.51 -2.37
CA ILE A 170 -9.17 5.74 -1.80
C ILE A 170 -8.07 5.03 -2.64
N PRO A 171 -8.19 3.74 -3.00
CA PRO A 171 -7.28 3.08 -3.93
C PRO A 171 -7.16 3.81 -5.26
N THR A 172 -8.28 4.26 -5.83
CA THR A 172 -8.26 4.98 -7.11
C THR A 172 -7.43 6.25 -7.02
N LEU A 173 -7.56 7.03 -5.94
CA LEU A 173 -6.74 8.20 -5.70
C LEU A 173 -5.26 7.85 -5.45
N VAL A 174 -4.98 6.72 -4.81
CA VAL A 174 -3.59 6.23 -4.68
C VAL A 174 -3.00 5.89 -6.05
N TYR A 175 -3.73 5.19 -6.92
CA TYR A 175 -3.29 4.93 -8.29
C TYR A 175 -3.15 6.22 -9.12
N ASP A 176 -4.09 7.16 -8.98
CA ASP A 176 -3.99 8.47 -9.64
C ASP A 176 -2.73 9.23 -9.22
N SER A 177 -2.28 9.07 -7.96
CA SER A 177 -1.03 9.68 -7.52
C SER A 177 0.21 9.07 -8.20
N ILE A 178 0.12 7.83 -8.72
CA ILE A 178 1.19 7.16 -9.47
C ILE A 178 1.13 7.54 -10.95
N GLU A 179 -0.06 7.43 -11.56
CA GLU A 179 -0.25 7.55 -13.01
C GLU A 179 -0.39 9.00 -13.50
N HIS A 180 -0.91 9.89 -12.65
CA HIS A 180 -1.32 11.24 -13.05
C HIS A 180 -0.61 12.33 -12.24
N GLY A 181 0.51 12.83 -12.79
CA GLY A 181 1.12 14.10 -12.35
C GLY A 181 0.29 15.35 -12.67
N ASN A 182 -0.85 15.19 -13.36
CA ASN A 182 -1.78 16.27 -13.70
C ASN A 182 -3.02 16.24 -12.80
N ASP A 183 -2.79 16.46 -11.52
CA ASP A 183 -3.46 17.46 -10.70
C ASP A 183 -4.79 18.09 -11.23
N SER A 184 -4.89 18.67 -12.45
CA SER A 184 -6.16 19.21 -12.98
C SER A 184 -7.19 18.12 -13.36
N ALA A 185 -6.72 16.95 -13.80
CA ALA A 185 -7.57 15.80 -14.12
C ALA A 185 -8.14 15.17 -12.84
N VAL A 186 -7.33 15.09 -11.78
CA VAL A 186 -7.76 14.63 -10.45
C VAL A 186 -8.85 15.57 -9.90
N ASP A 187 -8.67 16.89 -10.04
CA ASP A 187 -9.67 17.88 -9.61
C ASP A 187 -10.99 17.77 -10.39
N ALA A 188 -10.93 17.53 -11.71
CA ALA A 188 -12.13 17.32 -12.53
C ALA A 188 -12.90 16.03 -12.16
N ASN A 189 -12.17 14.96 -11.82
CA ASN A 189 -12.77 13.73 -11.31
C ASN A 189 -13.47 13.96 -9.97
N LEU A 190 -12.86 14.73 -9.05
CA LEU A 190 -13.46 15.08 -7.77
C LEU A 190 -14.73 15.93 -7.93
N ALA A 191 -14.72 16.93 -8.83
CA ALA A 191 -15.90 17.73 -9.15
C ALA A 191 -17.04 16.84 -9.70
N THR A 192 -16.71 15.90 -10.58
CA THR A 192 -17.69 14.93 -11.11
C THR A 192 -18.27 14.05 -10.00
N MET A 193 -17.45 13.62 -9.03
CA MET A 193 -17.94 12.85 -7.88
C MET A 193 -18.97 13.61 -7.06
N VAL A 194 -18.82 14.94 -6.88
CA VAL A 194 -19.84 15.78 -6.22
C VAL A 194 -21.16 15.68 -6.99
N THR A 195 -21.15 15.99 -8.29
CA THR A 195 -22.35 16.01 -9.12
C THR A 195 -23.03 14.63 -9.16
N GLU A 196 -22.27 13.54 -9.29
CA GLU A 196 -22.83 12.18 -9.28
C GLU A 196 -23.35 11.76 -7.90
N LYS A 197 -22.71 12.17 -6.81
CA LYS A 197 -23.20 11.91 -5.45
C LYS A 197 -24.49 12.68 -5.18
N LEU A 198 -24.60 13.92 -5.66
CA LEU A 198 -25.82 14.73 -5.56
C LEU A 198 -26.98 14.12 -6.36
N LYS A 199 -26.73 13.47 -7.50
CA LYS A 199 -27.76 12.73 -8.25
C LYS A 199 -28.32 11.53 -7.47
N LEU A 200 -27.54 10.94 -6.56
CA LEU A 200 -28.01 9.87 -5.67
C LEU A 200 -28.85 10.40 -4.49
N TYR A 201 -28.85 11.71 -4.25
CA TYR A 201 -29.68 12.31 -3.21
C TYR A 201 -31.14 12.35 -3.64
N ASN A 202 -31.98 11.65 -2.89
CA ASN A 202 -33.42 11.74 -3.01
C ASN A 202 -33.99 12.06 -1.61
N PRO A 203 -34.56 13.26 -1.38
CA PRO A 203 -35.08 13.67 -0.08
C PRO A 203 -36.27 12.81 0.39
N SER A 204 -36.89 12.07 -0.52
CA SER A 204 -38.01 11.16 -0.23
C SER A 204 -37.56 9.71 0.03
N ASN A 205 -36.26 9.41 -0.07
CA ASN A 205 -35.67 8.09 0.18
C ASN A 205 -35.03 8.06 1.57
N TYR A 206 -35.18 6.94 2.30
CA TYR A 206 -34.64 6.76 3.66
C TYR A 206 -33.11 6.95 3.74
N GLN A 207 -32.40 6.83 2.61
CA GLN A 207 -30.95 7.06 2.52
C GLN A 207 -30.55 8.54 2.35
N GLY A 208 -31.52 9.45 2.14
CA GLY A 208 -31.29 10.82 1.69
C GLY A 208 -30.38 11.63 2.62
N GLU A 209 -30.61 11.58 3.94
CA GLU A 209 -29.82 12.37 4.89
C GLU A 209 -28.34 11.93 4.96
N ALA A 210 -28.08 10.61 4.92
CA ALA A 210 -26.72 10.08 4.95
C ALA A 210 -25.95 10.38 3.64
N VAL A 211 -26.64 10.35 2.49
CA VAL A 211 -26.05 10.75 1.20
C VAL A 211 -25.75 12.24 1.17
N LEU A 212 -26.63 13.09 1.75
CA LEU A 212 -26.42 14.53 1.86
C LEU A 212 -25.17 14.87 2.70
N LYS A 213 -24.98 14.23 3.87
CA LYS A 213 -23.78 14.42 4.71
C LYS A 213 -22.49 14.05 3.97
N SER A 214 -22.51 12.96 3.21
CA SER A 214 -21.38 12.56 2.36
C SER A 214 -21.13 13.54 1.20
N ALA A 215 -22.18 14.10 0.59
CA ALA A 215 -22.04 15.09 -0.48
C ALA A 215 -21.41 16.40 0.04
N CYS A 216 -21.83 16.88 1.22
CA CYS A 216 -21.23 18.05 1.87
C CYS A 216 -19.73 17.86 2.15
N SER A 217 -19.30 16.65 2.54
CA SER A 217 -17.90 16.31 2.75
C SER A 217 -17.04 16.48 1.47
N ILE A 218 -17.51 15.99 0.32
CA ILE A 218 -16.76 16.08 -0.95
C ILE A 218 -16.65 17.55 -1.41
N VAL A 219 -17.68 18.37 -1.19
CA VAL A 219 -17.63 19.82 -1.52
C VAL A 219 -16.60 20.54 -0.65
N GLU A 220 -16.55 20.27 0.66
CA GLU A 220 -15.53 20.81 1.57
C GLU A 220 -14.10 20.41 1.11
N THR A 221 -13.93 19.19 0.58
CA THR A 221 -12.64 18.72 0.03
C THR A 221 -12.24 19.54 -1.19
N MET A 222 -13.17 19.81 -2.10
CA MET A 222 -12.89 20.60 -3.30
C MET A 222 -12.51 22.05 -2.99
N VAL A 223 -13.14 22.66 -1.97
CA VAL A 223 -12.79 24.01 -1.52
C VAL A 223 -11.39 24.05 -0.89
N THR A 224 -11.09 23.11 0.02
CA THR A 224 -9.76 23.03 0.66
C THR A 224 -8.65 22.80 -0.37
N ARG A 225 -8.91 21.97 -1.39
CA ARG A 225 -7.96 21.70 -2.47
C ARG A 225 -7.68 22.94 -3.33
N ALA A 226 -8.68 23.77 -3.60
CA ALA A 226 -8.48 25.05 -4.31
C ALA A 226 -7.57 26.00 -3.53
N GLU A 227 -7.54 25.90 -2.20
CA GLU A 227 -6.67 26.71 -1.34
C GLU A 227 -5.22 26.24 -1.34
N GLU A 228 -5.00 24.92 -1.29
CA GLU A 228 -3.64 24.36 -1.32
C GLU A 228 -2.96 24.62 -2.68
N ARG A 229 -3.71 24.44 -3.78
CA ARG A 229 -3.14 24.38 -5.13
C ARG A 229 -2.90 25.74 -5.77
N LYS A 230 -3.71 26.76 -5.49
CA LYS A 230 -3.58 28.11 -6.08
C LYS A 230 -3.76 28.21 -7.60
N VAL A 231 -4.33 27.21 -8.27
CA VAL A 231 -4.48 27.19 -9.74
C VAL A 231 -5.90 27.60 -10.16
N LYS A 232 -6.02 28.45 -11.20
CA LYS A 232 -7.30 29.01 -11.66
C LYS A 232 -8.35 27.95 -12.02
N SER A 233 -7.96 26.85 -12.65
CA SER A 233 -8.87 25.74 -13.02
C SER A 233 -9.47 25.06 -11.78
N THR A 234 -8.67 24.79 -10.75
CA THR A 234 -9.12 24.19 -9.48
C THR A 234 -10.07 25.13 -8.72
N VAL A 235 -9.81 26.44 -8.76
CA VAL A 235 -10.68 27.47 -8.17
C VAL A 235 -12.04 27.55 -8.87
N ASP A 236 -12.06 27.42 -10.20
CA ASP A 236 -13.30 27.45 -10.97
C ASP A 236 -14.16 26.19 -10.69
N TYR A 237 -13.56 25.00 -10.55
CA TYR A 237 -14.25 23.76 -10.12
C TYR A 237 -14.81 23.84 -8.69
N ALA A 238 -14.07 24.43 -7.76
CA ALA A 238 -14.54 24.64 -6.39
C ALA A 238 -15.75 25.59 -6.34
N LYS A 239 -15.74 26.68 -7.12
CA LYS A 239 -16.88 27.61 -7.23
C LYS A 239 -18.11 26.96 -7.83
N GLU A 240 -17.95 26.11 -8.84
CA GLU A 240 -19.05 25.36 -9.45
C GLU A 240 -19.66 24.33 -8.47
N SER A 241 -18.81 23.61 -7.74
CA SER A 241 -19.23 22.64 -6.71
C SER A 241 -19.99 23.30 -5.56
N VAL A 242 -19.53 24.47 -5.10
CA VAL A 242 -20.23 25.28 -4.07
C VAL A 242 -21.57 25.79 -4.58
N LYS A 243 -21.65 26.23 -5.84
CA LYS A 243 -22.90 26.69 -6.46
C LYS A 243 -23.92 25.56 -6.63
N GLU A 244 -23.50 24.34 -6.95
CA GLU A 244 -24.38 23.17 -6.96
C GLU A 244 -24.91 22.87 -5.54
N LEU A 245 -24.05 22.97 -4.52
CA LEU A 245 -24.43 22.79 -3.11
C LEU A 245 -25.40 23.88 -2.61
N GLU A 246 -25.24 25.14 -3.03
CA GLU A 246 -26.12 26.27 -2.69
C GLU A 246 -27.59 26.04 -3.12
N THR A 247 -27.84 25.23 -4.15
CA THR A 247 -29.21 24.90 -4.56
C THR A 247 -29.93 23.93 -3.61
N LEU A 248 -29.20 23.32 -2.66
CA LEU A 248 -29.67 22.20 -1.84
C LEU A 248 -29.54 22.44 -0.32
N VAL A 249 -28.73 23.41 0.14
CA VAL A 249 -28.44 23.65 1.57
C VAL A 249 -28.99 25.02 2.03
N LYS A 250 -29.60 25.08 3.23
CA LYS A 250 -30.26 26.29 3.78
C LYS A 250 -29.37 27.19 4.64
N ASP A 251 -28.19 26.73 5.03
CA ASP A 251 -27.25 27.43 5.93
C ASP A 251 -26.21 28.22 5.12
N LYS A 252 -26.07 29.53 5.39
CA LYS A 252 -25.28 30.48 4.59
C LYS A 252 -23.89 30.75 5.13
N ASP A 253 -23.61 30.44 6.40
CA ASP A 253 -22.34 30.78 7.05
C ASP A 253 -21.17 29.93 6.50
N ILE A 254 -21.46 28.69 6.09
CA ILE A 254 -20.49 27.78 5.45
C ILE A 254 -20.04 28.29 4.07
N ILE A 255 -20.93 28.94 3.32
CA ILE A 255 -20.68 29.41 1.96
C ILE A 255 -19.75 30.64 1.95
N ASP A 256 -19.92 31.55 2.92
CA ASP A 256 -19.12 32.77 3.03
C ASP A 256 -17.67 32.50 3.49
N GLU A 257 -17.45 31.44 4.27
CA GLU A 257 -16.13 30.95 4.67
C GLU A 257 -15.31 30.44 3.46
N PHE A 258 -15.95 29.67 2.58
CA PHE A 258 -15.32 29.12 1.37
C PHE A 258 -14.85 30.21 0.40
N ASN A 259 -15.68 31.24 0.18
CA ASN A 259 -15.35 32.33 -0.74
C ASN A 259 -14.15 33.19 -0.29
N ARG A 260 -13.91 33.29 1.02
CA ARG A 260 -12.85 34.12 1.60
C ARG A 260 -11.47 33.46 1.48
N ARG A 261 -11.40 32.13 1.60
CA ARG A 261 -10.14 31.36 1.61
C ARG A 261 -9.50 31.26 0.21
N ILE A 262 -10.32 31.29 -0.85
CA ILE A 262 -9.89 31.21 -2.26
C ILE A 262 -8.92 32.32 -2.72
N ASN A 263 -8.90 33.49 -2.06
CA ASN A 263 -8.32 34.71 -2.64
C ASN A 263 -6.80 34.95 -2.44
N ASN A 264 -6.03 34.09 -1.77
CA ASN A 264 -4.80 34.54 -1.08
C ASN A 264 -3.43 33.90 -1.42
N ILE A 265 -3.21 33.28 -2.58
CA ILE A 265 -2.26 32.16 -2.57
C ILE A 265 -1.33 32.08 -3.84
N SER A 266 0.01 31.89 -3.69
CA SER A 266 1.04 31.66 -4.76
C SER A 266 2.31 30.84 -4.31
N VAL A 267 3.07 30.15 -5.21
CA VAL A 267 4.27 29.26 -4.95
C VAL A 267 5.25 29.16 -6.17
N GLY A 268 6.51 28.73 -5.96
CA GLY A 268 7.56 28.35 -6.95
C GLY A 268 8.34 27.04 -6.62
N GLU A 269 9.33 26.64 -7.44
CA GLU A 269 9.97 25.30 -7.56
C GLU A 269 11.49 25.21 -7.24
N GLU A 270 12.04 23.98 -7.09
CA GLU A 270 13.49 23.67 -6.98
C GLU A 270 13.93 22.29 -7.56
N ALA A 271 15.25 22.01 -7.53
CA ALA A 271 16.07 21.25 -8.51
C ALA A 271 16.69 19.88 -8.08
N SER A 272 17.61 19.32 -8.90
CA SER A 272 18.09 17.90 -9.03
C SER A 272 19.48 17.53 -8.43
N VAL A 273 19.89 16.22 -8.44
CA VAL A 273 21.07 15.63 -7.72
C VAL A 273 21.91 14.55 -8.51
N ASP A 274 23.12 14.22 -8.00
CA ASP A 274 24.40 13.67 -8.52
C ASP A 274 24.82 12.20 -8.04
N LEU A 275 26.00 11.65 -8.45
CA LEU A 275 26.31 10.23 -8.79
C LEU A 275 27.48 9.48 -8.02
N SER A 276 27.41 9.15 -6.72
CA SER A 276 28.46 8.37 -5.98
C SER A 276 28.06 6.95 -5.50
N LYS A 277 27.79 6.00 -6.41
CA LYS A 277 26.67 5.02 -6.26
C LYS A 277 26.83 3.65 -5.53
N ILE A 278 28.00 3.12 -5.17
CA ILE A 278 28.12 1.82 -4.44
C ILE A 278 29.22 1.89 -3.38
N THR A 279 28.95 1.40 -2.16
CA THR A 279 29.92 1.39 -1.04
C THR A 279 29.93 0.05 -0.31
N PHE A 280 30.95 -0.23 0.53
CA PHE A 280 31.05 -1.48 1.27
C PHE A 280 31.80 -1.32 2.60
N THR A 281 31.51 -2.21 3.56
CA THR A 281 32.13 -2.25 4.90
C THR A 281 32.41 -3.70 5.34
N LYS A 282 33.59 -3.94 5.92
CA LYS A 282 34.00 -5.27 6.43
C LYS A 282 33.26 -5.65 7.72
N LEU A 283 32.77 -6.88 7.83
CA LEU A 283 32.09 -7.41 9.02
C LEU A 283 33.04 -8.22 9.92
N SER A 284 32.68 -8.35 11.20
CA SER A 284 33.41 -9.15 12.19
C SER A 284 33.13 -10.66 12.10
N GLY A 285 32.10 -11.08 11.36
CA GLY A 285 31.70 -12.47 11.18
C GLY A 285 30.64 -12.61 10.09
N ASP A 286 30.34 -13.85 9.70
CA ASP A 286 29.33 -14.13 8.68
C ASP A 286 27.92 -13.94 9.27
N PRO A 287 27.04 -13.15 8.64
CA PRO A 287 25.67 -13.01 9.10
C PRO A 287 24.90 -14.33 8.91
N SER A 288 24.00 -14.60 9.85
CA SER A 288 23.14 -15.78 9.89
C SER A 288 21.68 -15.34 9.86
N ALA A 289 20.99 -15.64 8.77
CA ALA A 289 19.58 -15.34 8.55
C ALA A 289 18.99 -16.25 7.47
N GLU A 290 17.70 -16.11 7.21
CA GLU A 290 17.05 -16.72 6.06
C GLU A 290 17.02 -15.73 4.89
N TRP A 291 17.86 -16.01 3.90
CA TRP A 291 18.10 -15.11 2.78
C TRP A 291 17.11 -15.34 1.63
N GLN A 292 16.88 -14.28 0.85
CA GLN A 292 16.28 -14.40 -0.47
C GLN A 292 17.12 -15.32 -1.36
N ALA A 293 18.44 -15.21 -1.27
CA ALA A 293 19.40 -16.10 -1.91
C ALA A 293 20.68 -16.24 -1.07
N ASP A 294 21.22 -17.46 -1.02
CA ASP A 294 22.55 -17.79 -0.50
C ASP A 294 23.24 -18.61 -1.58
N ILE A 295 24.10 -17.97 -2.37
CA ILE A 295 24.61 -18.49 -3.64
C ILE A 295 26.12 -18.32 -3.73
N ALA A 296 26.74 -19.07 -4.63
CA ALA A 296 28.15 -18.95 -4.92
C ALA A 296 28.44 -18.80 -6.41
N PHE A 297 29.63 -18.30 -6.76
CA PHE A 297 30.06 -18.07 -8.14
C PHE A 297 31.48 -18.62 -8.39
N PRO A 298 31.76 -19.18 -9.59
CA PRO A 298 30.77 -19.59 -10.58
C PRO A 298 29.91 -20.73 -10.01
N ASP A 299 28.71 -20.94 -10.55
CA ASP A 299 27.70 -21.89 -10.06
C ASP A 299 26.70 -21.35 -9.01
N CYS A 300 25.89 -20.38 -9.42
CA CYS A 300 24.86 -19.80 -8.54
C CYS A 300 23.61 -20.67 -8.36
N LEU A 301 23.48 -21.79 -9.09
CA LEU A 301 22.31 -22.68 -9.05
C LEU A 301 22.60 -24.04 -8.40
N GLY A 302 23.85 -24.30 -8.01
CA GLY A 302 24.31 -25.59 -7.48
C GLY A 302 24.54 -26.66 -8.55
N TYR A 303 24.63 -26.26 -9.82
CA TYR A 303 25.16 -27.05 -10.93
C TYR A 303 25.73 -26.15 -12.04
N VAL A 304 26.73 -26.68 -12.75
CA VAL A 304 27.36 -26.00 -13.90
C VAL A 304 26.65 -26.38 -15.20
N ASP A 305 26.16 -25.38 -15.93
CA ASP A 305 25.56 -25.52 -17.27
C ASP A 305 26.58 -25.16 -18.37
N ASP A 306 26.49 -25.76 -19.55
CA ASP A 306 27.35 -25.42 -20.70
C ASP A 306 26.94 -24.10 -21.38
N THR A 307 25.80 -23.52 -20.98
CA THR A 307 25.42 -22.13 -21.21
C THR A 307 26.25 -21.19 -20.31
N LEU A 308 27.56 -21.12 -20.55
CA LEU A 308 28.60 -20.57 -19.66
C LEU A 308 28.31 -19.21 -18.98
N ILE A 309 27.49 -18.35 -19.57
CA ILE A 309 27.17 -17.03 -19.02
C ILE A 309 26.23 -17.11 -17.79
N VAL A 310 25.33 -18.10 -17.72
CA VAL A 310 24.34 -18.19 -16.64
C VAL A 310 24.96 -18.63 -15.32
N ASN A 311 26.09 -19.34 -15.36
CA ASN A 311 26.85 -19.76 -14.19
C ASN A 311 27.37 -18.57 -13.35
N ASN A 312 27.34 -17.36 -13.93
CA ASN A 312 27.92 -16.13 -13.40
C ASN A 312 26.89 -15.02 -13.13
N LEU A 313 25.60 -15.31 -13.30
CA LEU A 313 24.51 -14.33 -13.23
C LEU A 313 23.37 -14.82 -12.35
N TYR A 314 22.94 -13.98 -11.41
CA TYR A 314 21.77 -14.26 -10.59
C TYR A 314 20.84 -13.04 -10.53
N THR A 315 19.54 -13.29 -10.38
CA THR A 315 18.53 -12.22 -10.29
C THR A 315 17.69 -12.35 -9.04
N PHE A 316 17.40 -11.22 -8.42
CA PHE A 316 16.73 -11.12 -7.12
C PHE A 316 15.84 -9.87 -7.08
N ASN A 317 14.89 -9.80 -6.17
CA ASN A 317 14.01 -8.66 -5.94
C ASN A 317 14.68 -7.62 -5.03
N GLY A 318 14.43 -6.35 -5.32
CA GLY A 318 14.90 -5.19 -4.56
C GLY A 318 14.13 -3.92 -4.94
N TYR A 319 14.47 -2.80 -4.31
CA TYR A 319 13.88 -1.49 -4.60
C TYR A 319 14.93 -0.40 -4.67
N GLU A 320 14.66 0.67 -5.42
CA GLU A 320 15.53 1.84 -5.51
C GLU A 320 15.76 2.46 -4.12
N ASN A 321 16.96 3.00 -3.89
CA ASN A 321 17.37 3.60 -2.61
C ASN A 321 17.38 2.65 -1.41
N GLN A 322 17.21 1.35 -1.63
CA GLN A 322 17.45 0.30 -0.65
C GLN A 322 18.17 -0.90 -1.28
N GLY A 323 19.41 -1.12 -0.90
CA GLY A 323 20.20 -2.21 -1.45
C GLY A 323 21.29 -2.64 -0.52
N LYS A 324 21.13 -3.84 0.05
CA LYS A 324 22.13 -4.48 0.90
C LYS A 324 22.37 -5.91 0.44
N LEU A 325 23.62 -6.32 0.34
CA LEU A 325 23.99 -7.72 0.16
C LEU A 325 25.31 -8.01 0.88
N TYR A 326 25.60 -9.29 1.10
CA TYR A 326 26.82 -9.71 1.76
C TYR A 326 27.71 -10.48 0.79
N ILE A 327 28.95 -10.04 0.61
CA ILE A 327 29.92 -10.68 -0.29
C ILE A 327 31.10 -11.21 0.51
N LYS A 328 31.51 -12.43 0.17
CA LYS A 328 32.72 -13.07 0.69
C LYS A 328 33.54 -13.61 -0.47
N ALA A 329 34.77 -13.13 -0.61
CA ALA A 329 35.76 -13.82 -1.41
C ALA A 329 36.25 -15.05 -0.62
N ASN A 330 36.05 -16.26 -1.15
CA ASN A 330 36.46 -17.47 -0.45
C ASN A 330 37.98 -17.59 -0.39
N PRO A 331 38.53 -18.26 0.64
CA PRO A 331 39.98 -18.36 0.84
C PRO A 331 40.70 -18.80 -0.44
N GLY A 332 41.71 -18.04 -0.84
CA GLY A 332 42.50 -18.32 -2.05
C GLY A 332 42.10 -17.52 -3.28
N VAL A 333 40.95 -16.82 -3.28
CA VAL A 333 40.60 -15.87 -4.34
C VAL A 333 41.43 -14.60 -4.21
N THR A 334 42.11 -14.20 -5.28
CA THR A 334 43.00 -13.04 -5.36
C THR A 334 42.38 -11.87 -6.12
N SER A 335 41.45 -12.13 -7.05
CA SER A 335 40.70 -11.10 -7.76
C SER A 335 39.37 -11.64 -8.29
N ALA A 336 38.39 -10.75 -8.45
CA ALA A 336 37.12 -11.00 -9.12
C ALA A 336 36.51 -9.67 -9.58
N ARG A 337 35.62 -9.69 -10.57
CA ARG A 337 34.82 -8.53 -10.99
C ARG A 337 33.37 -8.76 -10.65
N ILE A 338 32.74 -7.80 -9.98
CA ILE A 338 31.36 -7.89 -9.53
C ILE A 338 30.59 -6.69 -10.07
N PHE A 339 29.43 -6.95 -10.67
CA PHE A 339 28.53 -5.93 -11.19
C PHE A 339 27.15 -6.11 -10.57
N ILE A 340 26.55 -5.02 -10.12
CA ILE A 340 25.16 -4.97 -9.64
C ILE A 340 24.38 -4.07 -10.58
N ASN A 341 23.35 -4.62 -11.23
CA ASN A 341 22.58 -3.94 -12.27
C ASN A 341 23.43 -3.32 -13.39
N GLY A 342 24.60 -3.93 -13.67
CA GLY A 342 25.55 -3.49 -14.69
C GLY A 342 26.56 -2.44 -14.21
N VAL A 343 26.50 -1.97 -12.97
CA VAL A 343 27.49 -1.08 -12.37
C VAL A 343 28.55 -1.90 -11.67
N GLU A 344 29.81 -1.74 -12.07
CA GLU A 344 30.96 -2.42 -11.48
C GLU A 344 31.29 -1.84 -10.10
N MET A 345 31.62 -2.72 -9.14
CA MET A 345 32.12 -2.32 -7.83
C MET A 345 33.63 -2.58 -7.70
N ASP A 346 34.31 -1.83 -6.84
CA ASP A 346 35.69 -2.14 -6.45
C ASP A 346 35.71 -3.37 -5.53
N THR A 347 36.46 -4.39 -5.92
CA THR A 347 36.59 -5.66 -5.21
C THR A 347 37.96 -5.84 -4.54
N THR A 348 38.84 -4.84 -4.62
CA THR A 348 40.24 -4.91 -4.17
C THR A 348 40.32 -5.27 -2.69
N GLU A 349 39.54 -4.60 -1.85
CA GLU A 349 39.54 -4.84 -0.40
C GLU A 349 38.92 -6.20 -0.05
N ILE A 350 37.84 -6.59 -0.75
CA ILE A 350 37.16 -7.87 -0.56
C ILE A 350 38.10 -9.04 -0.86
N CYS A 351 38.81 -9.01 -1.99
CA CYS A 351 39.73 -10.08 -2.39
C CYS A 351 41.00 -10.10 -1.53
N SER A 352 41.52 -8.93 -1.13
CA SER A 352 42.70 -8.85 -0.24
C SER A 352 42.42 -9.38 1.18
N ASN A 353 41.15 -9.47 1.57
CA ASN A 353 40.69 -10.00 2.86
C ASN A 353 39.89 -11.30 2.68
N SER A 354 40.30 -12.17 1.75
CA SER A 354 39.62 -13.45 1.52
C SER A 354 39.35 -14.23 2.82
N GLY A 355 38.17 -14.84 2.90
CA GLY A 355 37.63 -15.46 4.11
C GLY A 355 36.83 -14.50 5.01
N SER A 356 36.90 -13.18 4.80
CA SER A 356 36.06 -12.20 5.49
C SER A 356 34.80 -11.86 4.69
N THR A 357 33.70 -11.57 5.38
CA THR A 357 32.46 -11.08 4.75
C THR A 357 32.39 -9.57 4.80
N PHE A 358 31.87 -8.98 3.72
CA PHE A 358 31.63 -7.55 3.57
C PHE A 358 30.15 -7.30 3.33
N GLU A 359 29.61 -6.30 4.01
CA GLU A 359 28.31 -5.73 3.67
C GLU A 359 28.52 -4.72 2.54
N VAL A 360 27.74 -4.85 1.46
CA VAL A 360 27.78 -3.99 0.29
C VAL A 360 26.46 -3.25 0.19
N ASP A 361 26.55 -1.93 0.18
CA ASP A 361 25.43 -1.03 -0.07
C ASP A 361 25.38 -0.69 -1.56
N TYR A 362 24.34 -1.20 -2.23
CA TYR A 362 24.06 -0.96 -3.64
C TYR A 362 22.82 -0.07 -3.86
N SER A 363 22.31 0.59 -2.81
CA SER A 363 21.05 1.34 -2.81
C SER A 363 20.91 2.32 -3.97
N MET A 364 21.99 3.00 -4.38
CA MET A 364 21.94 4.00 -5.47
C MET A 364 21.99 3.40 -6.88
N VAL A 365 22.20 2.08 -7.01
CA VAL A 365 22.11 1.34 -8.28
C VAL A 365 21.00 0.29 -8.28
N ALA A 366 20.31 0.12 -7.16
CA ALA A 366 19.15 -0.74 -7.04
C ALA A 366 18.06 -0.30 -8.02
N LYS A 367 17.16 -1.23 -8.35
CA LYS A 367 16.00 -1.01 -9.23
C LYS A 367 14.75 -1.55 -8.54
N ASN A 368 13.60 -0.96 -8.80
CA ASN A 368 12.32 -1.48 -8.33
C ASN A 368 12.01 -2.82 -9.01
N GLY A 369 11.74 -3.85 -8.21
CA GLY A 369 11.51 -5.21 -8.67
C GLY A 369 12.81 -5.95 -8.98
N ARG A 370 13.02 -6.33 -10.25
CA ARG A 370 14.10 -7.24 -10.64
C ARG A 370 15.47 -6.56 -10.68
N ASN A 371 16.39 -7.05 -9.86
CA ASN A 371 17.80 -6.69 -9.80
C ASN A 371 18.67 -7.86 -10.29
N THR A 372 19.90 -7.55 -10.70
CA THR A 372 20.87 -8.55 -11.18
C THR A 372 22.22 -8.37 -10.50
N ILE A 373 22.88 -9.50 -10.22
CA ILE A 373 24.29 -9.54 -9.86
C ILE A 373 25.05 -10.43 -10.85
N GLN A 374 26.22 -9.97 -11.25
CA GLN A 374 27.14 -10.67 -12.13
C GLN A 374 28.51 -10.78 -11.45
N VAL A 375 29.08 -11.98 -11.41
CA VAL A 375 30.43 -12.21 -10.90
C VAL A 375 31.27 -12.87 -11.99
N THR A 376 32.39 -12.26 -12.37
CA THR A 376 33.26 -12.76 -13.45
C THR A 376 34.74 -12.62 -13.10
N ASN A 377 35.61 -13.21 -13.94
CA ASN A 377 37.06 -13.08 -13.84
C ASN A 377 37.62 -13.41 -12.44
N ILE A 378 37.09 -14.46 -11.80
CA ILE A 378 37.62 -14.96 -10.53
C ILE A 378 38.99 -15.60 -10.78
N ASP A 379 39.99 -15.20 -9.98
CA ASP A 379 41.35 -15.72 -10.01
C ASP A 379 41.75 -16.25 -8.62
N PRO A 380 42.45 -17.40 -8.53
CA PRO A 380 42.84 -18.31 -9.60
C PRO A 380 41.64 -19.01 -10.26
N LYS A 381 41.69 -19.18 -11.60
CA LYS A 381 40.60 -19.77 -12.41
C LYS A 381 40.22 -21.21 -12.03
N ASN A 382 41.13 -21.94 -11.40
CA ASN A 382 40.96 -23.29 -10.86
C ASN A 382 41.34 -23.24 -9.38
N THR A 383 40.44 -22.75 -8.54
CA THR A 383 40.57 -22.95 -7.10
C THR A 383 40.19 -24.41 -6.81
N GLU A 384 40.92 -25.08 -5.91
CA GLU A 384 40.47 -26.35 -5.29
C GLU A 384 39.23 -26.16 -4.39
N VAL A 385 38.73 -24.92 -4.32
CA VAL A 385 37.61 -24.47 -3.51
C VAL A 385 36.38 -24.48 -4.41
N GLU A 386 35.35 -25.25 -4.06
CA GLU A 386 34.14 -25.48 -4.86
C GLU A 386 33.39 -24.20 -5.27
N SER A 387 33.71 -23.05 -4.67
CA SER A 387 33.04 -21.78 -4.90
C SER A 387 33.99 -20.59 -4.68
N GLY A 388 34.06 -19.65 -5.63
CA GLY A 388 34.99 -18.51 -5.59
C GLY A 388 34.45 -17.33 -4.79
N ILE A 389 33.31 -16.77 -5.18
CA ILE A 389 32.65 -15.68 -4.46
C ILE A 389 31.32 -16.18 -3.91
N SER A 390 31.10 -16.04 -2.60
CA SER A 390 29.81 -16.29 -1.96
C SER A 390 29.04 -14.98 -1.79
N VAL A 391 27.74 -15.01 -2.09
CA VAL A 391 26.85 -13.86 -2.00
C VAL A 391 25.58 -14.26 -1.25
N LYS A 392 25.25 -13.51 -0.19
CA LYS A 392 23.97 -13.61 0.52
C LYS A 392 23.14 -12.37 0.25
N ILE A 393 21.88 -12.56 -0.09
CA ILE A 393 20.96 -11.51 -0.50
C ILE A 393 19.77 -11.51 0.48
N PRO A 394 19.62 -10.50 1.34
CA PRO A 394 18.45 -10.36 2.21
C PRO A 394 17.17 -10.09 1.42
N TYR A 395 16.03 -10.30 2.07
CA TYR A 395 14.76 -9.79 1.55
C TYR A 395 14.70 -8.27 1.75
N PRO A 396 14.02 -7.53 0.87
CA PRO A 396 13.77 -6.11 1.09
C PRO A 396 12.97 -5.87 2.38
N GLU A 397 13.12 -4.67 2.95
CA GLU A 397 12.33 -4.22 4.09
C GLU A 397 11.62 -2.92 3.73
N VAL A 398 10.51 -2.65 4.41
CA VAL A 398 9.83 -1.37 4.24
C VAL A 398 10.63 -0.29 4.96
N ILE A 399 11.03 0.74 4.24
CA ILE A 399 11.63 1.96 4.80
C ILE A 399 10.61 3.08 4.80
N ASP A 400 10.72 4.02 5.74
CA ASP A 400 9.87 5.21 5.72
C ASP A 400 10.40 6.22 4.68
N GLY A 401 9.50 6.94 4.02
CA GLY A 401 9.87 7.96 3.03
C GLY A 401 8.71 8.86 2.64
N SER A 402 8.85 9.56 1.52
CA SER A 402 7.84 10.49 1.02
C SER A 402 7.27 10.03 -0.32
N ALA A 403 6.09 10.54 -0.65
CA ALA A 403 5.44 10.29 -1.95
C ALA A 403 6.38 10.61 -3.12
N GLU A 404 7.06 11.75 -3.05
CA GLU A 404 7.95 12.25 -4.09
C GLU A 404 9.17 11.34 -4.28
N SER A 405 9.65 10.69 -3.20
CA SER A 405 10.80 9.79 -3.28
C SER A 405 10.56 8.56 -4.15
N VAL A 406 9.29 8.24 -4.43
CA VAL A 406 8.87 7.14 -5.31
C VAL A 406 8.07 7.63 -6.51
N GLY A 407 8.16 8.93 -6.82
CA GLY A 407 7.51 9.54 -7.98
C GLY A 407 6.00 9.71 -7.85
N MET A 408 5.41 9.51 -6.67
CA MET A 408 3.99 9.75 -6.44
C MET A 408 3.69 11.24 -6.27
N ASN A 409 2.57 11.69 -6.85
CA ASN A 409 2.04 13.02 -6.69
C ASN A 409 1.55 13.23 -5.24
N LYS A 410 2.34 13.93 -4.43
CA LYS A 410 2.00 14.29 -3.05
C LYS A 410 0.66 15.01 -2.95
N ASN A 411 0.34 15.90 -3.88
CA ASN A 411 -0.89 16.67 -3.85
C ASN A 411 -2.13 15.75 -3.94
N THR A 412 -2.06 14.65 -4.68
CA THR A 412 -3.13 13.64 -4.74
C THR A 412 -3.23 12.80 -3.45
N LEU A 413 -2.11 12.55 -2.77
CA LEU A 413 -2.13 11.89 -1.45
C LEU A 413 -2.66 12.82 -0.35
N ASP A 414 -2.33 14.11 -0.37
CA ASP A 414 -2.87 15.13 0.54
C ASP A 414 -4.40 15.29 0.35
N LEU A 415 -4.89 15.09 -0.88
CA LEU A 415 -6.32 15.06 -1.17
C LEU A 415 -7.04 13.90 -0.43
N ILE A 416 -6.39 12.75 -0.29
CA ILE A 416 -6.94 11.63 0.50
C ILE A 416 -7.06 12.03 1.98
N ASP A 417 -6.06 12.72 2.55
CA ASP A 417 -6.15 13.24 3.92
C ASP A 417 -7.35 14.18 4.08
N THR A 418 -7.50 15.10 3.14
CA THR A 418 -8.58 16.08 3.15
C THR A 418 -9.94 15.38 3.08
N LEU A 419 -10.10 14.40 2.19
CA LEU A 419 -11.33 13.63 2.03
C LEU A 419 -11.70 12.87 3.31
N ILE A 420 -10.76 12.14 3.91
CA ILE A 420 -11.04 11.35 5.11
C ILE A 420 -11.34 12.26 6.30
N ASN A 421 -10.59 13.35 6.49
CA ASN A 421 -10.85 14.31 7.56
C ASN A 421 -12.21 14.99 7.42
N ASN A 422 -12.63 15.31 6.19
CA ASN A 422 -13.95 15.88 5.94
C ASN A 422 -15.06 14.87 6.18
N ASP A 423 -14.87 13.61 5.81
CA ASP A 423 -15.80 12.53 6.16
C ASP A 423 -15.93 12.44 7.68
N VAL A 424 -14.81 12.48 8.42
CA VAL A 424 -14.81 12.44 9.89
C VAL A 424 -15.54 13.64 10.50
N LYS A 425 -15.26 14.86 10.02
CA LYS A 425 -15.94 16.10 10.43
C LYS A 425 -17.47 16.00 10.24
N ASN A 426 -17.91 15.28 9.20
CA ASN A 426 -19.33 15.12 8.86
C ASN A 426 -20.00 13.87 9.47
N GLY A 427 -19.32 13.16 10.38
CA GLY A 427 -19.89 12.06 11.16
C GLY A 427 -19.39 10.66 10.77
N PHE A 428 -18.38 10.55 9.91
CA PHE A 428 -17.60 9.31 9.80
C PHE A 428 -16.75 9.13 11.05
N THR A 429 -16.56 7.89 11.49
CA THR A 429 -15.96 7.64 12.81
C THR A 429 -14.45 7.74 12.82
N SER A 430 -13.80 6.93 12.00
CA SER A 430 -12.34 6.88 11.94
C SER A 430 -11.82 6.07 10.75
N ALA A 431 -10.56 6.29 10.42
CA ALA A 431 -9.81 5.43 9.52
C ALA A 431 -8.32 5.38 9.90
N GLN A 432 -7.63 4.33 9.48
CA GLN A 432 -6.18 4.32 9.29
C GLN A 432 -5.87 4.00 7.83
N LEU A 433 -4.86 4.65 7.28
CA LEU A 433 -4.38 4.42 5.92
C LEU A 433 -2.87 4.24 5.95
N ALA A 434 -2.41 3.10 5.42
CA ALA A 434 -1.02 2.86 5.10
C ALA A 434 -0.86 2.61 3.59
N VAL A 435 0.15 3.23 2.98
CA VAL A 435 0.50 3.03 1.57
C VAL A 435 1.99 2.77 1.49
N ILE A 436 2.36 1.65 0.87
CA ILE A 436 3.75 1.33 0.52
C ILE A 436 3.84 1.28 -0.99
N LYS A 437 4.81 1.99 -1.56
CA LYS A 437 5.13 1.94 -2.99
C LYS A 437 6.62 1.72 -3.12
N ASP A 438 7.02 0.75 -3.95
CA ASP A 438 8.43 0.43 -4.18
C ASP A 438 9.22 0.20 -2.87
N GLY A 439 8.60 -0.50 -1.92
CA GLY A 439 9.19 -0.78 -0.60
C GLY A 439 9.36 0.43 0.32
N VAL A 440 8.78 1.60 -0.03
CA VAL A 440 8.78 2.81 0.80
C VAL A 440 7.39 3.05 1.36
N MET A 441 7.26 3.16 2.69
CA MET A 441 6.03 3.60 3.35
C MET A 441 5.87 5.11 3.16
N VAL A 442 5.12 5.50 2.14
CA VAL A 442 4.86 6.90 1.78
C VAL A 442 3.71 7.51 2.55
N LYS A 443 2.86 6.67 3.15
CA LYS A 443 1.74 7.11 3.97
C LYS A 443 1.51 6.14 5.12
N ASN A 444 1.33 6.69 6.31
CA ASN A 444 0.91 6.00 7.52
C ASN A 444 0.17 7.02 8.40
N SER A 445 -1.15 7.06 8.30
CA SER A 445 -1.97 8.12 8.88
C SER A 445 -3.21 7.55 9.55
N ALA A 446 -3.66 8.24 10.60
CA ALA A 446 -4.85 7.90 11.38
C ALA A 446 -5.77 9.13 11.46
N TYR A 447 -7.07 8.90 11.39
CA TYR A 447 -8.10 9.95 11.30
C TYR A 447 -9.25 9.64 12.24
N GLY A 448 -9.75 10.65 12.94
CA GLY A 448 -10.85 10.47 13.89
C GLY A 448 -10.44 9.67 15.13
N THR A 449 -11.39 8.91 15.69
CA THR A 449 -11.20 8.20 16.97
C THR A 449 -10.71 6.77 16.73
N VAL A 450 -9.39 6.60 16.65
CA VAL A 450 -8.69 5.35 16.28
C VAL A 450 -8.19 4.55 17.48
#